data_AF-A0A8J9SPF5-F1
#
_entry.id   AF-A0A8J9SPF5-F1
#
_cell.length_a   1.000
_cell.length_b   1.000
_cell.length_c   1.000
_cell.angle_alpha   90.00
_cell.angle_beta   90.00
_cell.angle_gamma   90.00
#
_symmetry.space_group_name_H-M   'P 1'
#
loop_
_entity.id
_entity.type
_entity.pdbx_description
1 polymer ?
#
loop_
_entity_poly.entity_id
_entity_poly.type
_entity_poly.pdbx_seq_one_letter_code
_entity_poly.pdbx_strand_id
1 'polypeptide(L)'
;CKAEYGVSFHYVMPPRYAEHCPGLVVTPTEGRHTPQKTHKLTVTELKLSNEFDSLADYWSEFNRLYLEADFPRIMVRYEDTIFHTEKVVEALRECVGIPDDKRGFQYHTAAAKKHGHSSDLATALSKYGTEKGRYDGLTADDLQYARKVFNNTLMETFHYRYAPESYLAPPMEQVWR
;
A
#
# COMPACT_ATOMS: atom_id res chain seq x y z
N CYS A 1 -23.17 -18.84 -9.40
CA CYS A 1 -22.21 -19.14 -8.32
C CYS A 1 -21.30 -17.94 -8.16
N LYS A 2 -21.53 -17.06 -7.17
CA LYS A 2 -20.48 -16.11 -6.77
C LYS A 2 -19.47 -16.95 -6.00
N ALA A 3 -18.30 -17.21 -6.58
CA ALA A 3 -17.20 -17.72 -5.79
C ALA A 3 -16.92 -16.65 -4.74
N GLU A 4 -17.15 -16.96 -3.46
CA GLU A 4 -16.57 -16.17 -2.38
C GLU A 4 -15.06 -16.37 -2.52
N TYR A 5 -14.38 -15.37 -3.09
CA TYR A 5 -12.92 -15.28 -3.00
C TYR A 5 -12.60 -15.00 -1.54
N GLY A 6 -12.55 -16.07 -0.75
CA GLY A 6 -12.19 -16.02 0.66
C GLY A 6 -10.69 -15.79 0.77
N VAL A 7 -10.26 -14.53 0.78
CA VAL A 7 -8.90 -14.16 1.15
C VAL A 7 -8.88 -13.95 2.65
N SER A 8 -8.20 -14.84 3.39
CA SER A 8 -7.97 -14.69 4.83
C SER A 8 -6.52 -14.28 5.07
N PHE A 9 -6.33 -13.15 5.75
CA PHE A 9 -5.02 -12.72 6.23
C PHE A 9 -4.86 -13.18 7.67
N HIS A 10 -3.94 -14.11 7.91
CA HIS A 10 -3.52 -14.44 9.27
C HIS A 10 -2.29 -13.60 9.62
N TYR A 11 -2.53 -12.42 10.17
CA TYR A 11 -1.48 -11.55 10.70
C TYR A 11 -1.33 -11.81 12.20
N VAL A 12 -0.17 -12.27 12.63
CA VAL A 12 0.13 -12.45 14.06
C VAL A 12 0.64 -11.11 14.62
N MET A 13 -0.29 -10.24 15.00
CA MET A 13 0.04 -9.04 15.78
C MET A 13 0.04 -9.42 17.27
N PRO A 14 1.12 -9.18 18.04
CA PRO A 14 1.06 -9.31 19.48
C PRO A 14 0.07 -8.26 20.04
N PRO A 15 -0.95 -8.65 20.83
CA PRO A 15 -2.11 -7.81 21.15
C PRO A 15 -1.83 -6.62 22.09
N ARG A 16 -0.57 -6.27 22.40
CA ARG A 16 -0.22 -5.25 23.41
C ARG A 16 1.01 -4.38 23.12
N TYR A 17 1.64 -4.45 21.94
CA TYR A 17 2.91 -3.75 21.67
C TYR A 17 2.93 -2.97 20.36
N ALA A 18 1.88 -2.21 20.04
CA ALA A 18 1.90 -1.30 18.89
C ALA A 18 2.68 -0.01 19.22
N GLU A 19 3.93 -0.13 19.68
CA GLU A 19 4.88 1.01 19.64
C GLU A 19 5.27 1.33 18.18
N HIS A 20 5.10 0.35 17.29
CA HIS A 20 5.55 0.38 15.90
C HIS A 20 4.44 -0.08 14.94
N CYS A 21 3.98 0.80 14.04
CA CYS A 21 2.90 0.50 13.06
C CYS A 21 3.00 1.48 11.87
N PRO A 22 2.95 1.02 10.60
CA PRO A 22 2.51 -0.31 10.15
C PRO A 22 3.53 -1.45 10.21
N GLY A 23 4.73 -1.27 10.77
CA GLY A 23 5.66 -2.35 11.14
C GLY A 23 5.94 -3.37 10.03
N LEU A 24 6.93 -3.11 9.19
CA LEU A 24 7.38 -4.08 8.16
C LEU A 24 8.32 -5.12 8.75
N VAL A 25 9.13 -4.73 9.72
CA VAL A 25 10.05 -5.60 10.46
C VAL A 25 9.70 -5.64 11.94
N VAL A 26 10.02 -6.76 12.57
CA VAL A 26 9.80 -6.97 14.00
C VAL A 26 10.83 -6.17 14.78
N THR A 27 10.38 -5.34 15.72
CA THR A 27 11.28 -4.56 16.59
C THR A 27 12.02 -5.45 17.58
N PRO A 28 13.15 -5.00 18.16
CA PRO A 28 13.86 -5.77 19.20
C PRO A 28 13.02 -6.08 20.44
N THR A 29 12.00 -5.27 20.74
CA THR A 29 11.06 -5.50 21.85
C THR A 29 10.05 -6.60 21.49
N GLU A 30 9.50 -6.59 20.29
CA GLU A 30 8.61 -7.64 19.78
C GLU A 30 9.34 -8.98 19.57
N GLY A 31 10.58 -8.93 19.06
CA GLY A 31 11.41 -10.10 18.76
C GLY A 31 11.88 -10.90 19.99
N ARG A 32 11.66 -10.39 21.20
CA ARG A 32 11.86 -11.19 22.43
C ARG A 32 10.84 -12.30 22.58
N HIS A 33 9.68 -12.16 21.93
CA HIS A 33 8.59 -13.12 21.99
C HIS A 33 8.42 -13.91 20.68
N THR A 34 9.04 -13.47 19.59
CA THR A 34 8.99 -14.14 18.28
C THR A 34 10.39 -14.21 17.65
N PRO A 35 10.88 -15.38 17.22
CA PRO A 35 12.20 -15.50 16.57
C PRO A 35 12.21 -14.94 15.12
N GLN A 36 11.10 -14.37 14.66
CA GLN A 36 10.93 -13.91 13.28
C GLN A 36 11.40 -12.46 13.14
N LYS A 37 12.05 -12.14 12.02
CA LYS A 37 12.55 -10.78 11.72
C LYS A 37 11.49 -9.88 11.06
N THR A 38 10.43 -10.49 10.54
CA THR A 38 9.35 -9.84 9.79
C THR A 38 8.00 -10.36 10.24
N HIS A 39 6.94 -9.63 9.92
CA HIS A 39 5.57 -10.06 10.19
C HIS A 39 5.07 -10.94 9.05
N LYS A 40 5.39 -12.24 9.13
CA LYS A 40 5.01 -13.23 8.12
C LYS A 40 3.52 -13.25 7.86
N LEU A 41 3.17 -13.46 6.60
CA LEU A 41 1.80 -13.51 6.11
C LEU A 41 1.56 -14.81 5.33
N THR A 42 0.47 -15.50 5.64
CA THR A 42 -0.08 -16.55 4.78
C THR A 42 -1.31 -16.01 4.06
N VAL A 43 -1.32 -16.12 2.74
CA VAL A 43 -2.45 -15.77 1.89
C VAL A 43 -3.04 -17.07 1.33
N THR A 44 -4.31 -17.31 1.64
CA THR A 44 -5.05 -18.47 1.12
C THR A 44 -6.08 -18.02 0.10
N GLU A 45 -6.03 -18.59 -1.10
CA GLU A 45 -6.99 -18.34 -2.18
C GLU A 45 -7.36 -19.68 -2.83
N LEU A 46 -8.67 -19.94 -3.01
CA LEU A 46 -9.17 -21.18 -3.63
C LEU A 46 -8.55 -22.48 -3.08
N LYS A 47 -8.26 -22.52 -1.76
CA LYS A 47 -7.58 -23.62 -1.02
C LYS A 47 -6.08 -23.79 -1.30
N LEU A 48 -5.46 -22.89 -2.06
CA LEU A 48 -4.01 -22.78 -2.18
C LEU A 48 -3.51 -21.75 -1.18
N SER A 49 -2.45 -22.09 -0.44
CA SER A 49 -1.82 -21.20 0.54
C SER A 49 -0.40 -20.88 0.10
N ASN A 50 -0.08 -19.59 0.02
CA ASN A 50 1.27 -19.09 -0.19
C ASN A 50 1.72 -18.31 1.05
N GLU A 51 3.01 -18.44 1.39
CA GLU A 51 3.63 -17.72 2.49
C GLU A 51 4.51 -16.59 1.96
N PHE A 52 4.47 -15.45 2.65
CA PHE A 52 5.24 -14.26 2.37
C PHE A 52 5.93 -13.79 3.64
N ASP A 53 7.13 -13.21 3.51
CA ASP A 53 7.89 -12.74 4.65
C ASP A 53 7.23 -11.50 5.30
N SER A 54 6.49 -10.70 4.54
CA SER A 54 5.70 -9.59 5.05
C SER A 54 4.52 -9.25 4.13
N LEU A 55 3.65 -8.33 4.57
CA LEU A 55 2.61 -7.74 3.71
C LEU A 55 3.22 -6.95 2.53
N ALA A 56 4.39 -6.33 2.71
CA ALA A 56 5.06 -5.62 1.63
C ALA A 56 5.56 -6.58 0.54
N ASP A 57 6.03 -7.78 0.92
CA ASP A 57 6.44 -8.83 -0.03
C ASP A 57 5.25 -9.29 -0.86
N TYR A 58 4.12 -9.58 -0.21
CA TYR A 58 2.90 -9.94 -0.90
C TYR A 58 2.43 -8.84 -1.86
N TRP A 59 2.41 -7.57 -1.39
CA TRP A 59 2.00 -6.45 -2.24
C TRP A 59 2.92 -6.31 -3.47
N SER A 60 4.23 -6.42 -3.27
CA SER A 60 5.23 -6.31 -4.34
C SER A 60 5.03 -7.41 -5.38
N GLU A 61 4.92 -8.66 -4.94
CA GLU A 61 4.78 -9.80 -5.84
C GLU A 61 3.42 -9.81 -6.56
N PHE A 62 2.32 -9.55 -5.84
CA PHE A 62 0.99 -9.51 -6.44
C PHE A 62 0.90 -8.46 -7.55
N ASN A 63 1.38 -7.23 -7.29
CA ASN A 63 1.32 -6.17 -8.28
C ASN A 63 2.30 -6.41 -9.44
N ARG A 64 3.44 -7.07 -9.19
CA ARG A 64 4.40 -7.44 -10.24
C ARG A 64 3.79 -8.46 -11.18
N LEU A 65 3.18 -9.52 -10.64
CA LEU A 65 2.48 -10.54 -11.42
C LEU A 65 1.33 -9.93 -12.22
N TYR A 66 0.59 -8.98 -11.63
CA TYR A 66 -0.46 -8.27 -12.36
C TYR A 66 0.13 -7.37 -13.46
N LEU A 67 1.22 -6.65 -13.20
CA LEU A 67 1.90 -5.80 -14.18
C LEU A 67 2.50 -6.61 -15.34
N GLU A 68 2.94 -7.85 -15.10
CA GLU A 68 3.59 -8.71 -16.11
C GLU A 68 2.63 -9.68 -16.80
N ALA A 69 1.34 -9.67 -16.44
CA ALA A 69 0.36 -10.59 -17.02
C ALA A 69 0.32 -10.56 -18.55
N ASP A 70 -0.10 -11.64 -19.18
CA ASP A 70 -0.22 -11.77 -20.64
C ASP A 70 -1.58 -11.34 -21.19
N PHE A 71 -2.57 -11.15 -20.31
CA PHE A 71 -3.91 -10.69 -20.67
C PHE A 71 -4.04 -9.15 -20.59
N PRO A 72 -4.98 -8.55 -21.37
CA PRO A 72 -5.25 -7.12 -21.30
C PRO A 72 -5.64 -6.66 -19.90
N ARG A 73 -5.02 -5.58 -19.42
CA ARG A 73 -5.20 -5.06 -18.07
C ARG A 73 -5.18 -3.54 -18.06
N ILE A 74 -5.77 -2.98 -17.00
CA ILE A 74 -5.70 -1.57 -16.68
C ILE A 74 -5.17 -1.46 -15.25
N MET A 75 -4.08 -0.72 -15.07
CA MET A 75 -3.55 -0.37 -13.75
C MET A 75 -3.62 1.14 -13.60
N VAL A 76 -4.36 1.60 -12.59
CA VAL A 76 -4.48 3.01 -12.26
C VAL A 76 -3.91 3.23 -10.87
N ARG A 77 -2.97 4.15 -10.75
CA ARG A 77 -2.44 4.56 -9.45
C ARG A 77 -3.53 5.29 -8.66
N TYR A 78 -3.68 4.93 -7.40
CA TYR A 78 -4.75 5.45 -6.55
C TYR A 78 -4.71 6.98 -6.44
N GLU A 79 -3.53 7.57 -6.28
CA GLU A 79 -3.35 9.02 -6.18
C GLU A 79 -3.89 9.75 -7.42
N ASP A 80 -3.71 9.19 -8.62
CA ASP A 80 -4.23 9.82 -9.85
C ASP A 80 -5.76 9.83 -9.88
N THR A 81 -6.40 8.82 -9.27
CA THR A 81 -7.86 8.80 -9.11
C THR A 81 -8.37 9.89 -8.17
N ILE A 82 -7.51 10.47 -7.32
CA ILE A 82 -7.88 11.56 -6.40
C ILE A 82 -7.52 12.91 -7.01
N PHE A 83 -6.29 13.07 -7.52
CA PHE A 83 -5.77 14.37 -7.96
C PHE A 83 -6.08 14.69 -9.43
N HIS A 84 -6.34 13.67 -10.24
CA HIS A 84 -6.53 13.79 -11.68
C HIS A 84 -7.76 13.00 -12.14
N THR A 85 -8.79 12.88 -11.30
CA THR A 85 -9.93 11.98 -11.50
C THR A 85 -10.57 12.10 -12.87
N GLU A 86 -10.85 13.34 -13.32
CA GLU A 86 -11.48 13.58 -14.61
C GLU A 86 -10.60 13.09 -15.78
N LYS A 87 -9.30 13.37 -15.73
CA LYS A 87 -8.31 12.93 -16.75
C LYS A 87 -8.13 11.41 -16.75
N VAL A 88 -8.13 10.79 -15.58
CA VAL A 88 -8.11 9.34 -15.44
C VAL A 88 -9.35 8.72 -16.07
N VAL A 89 -10.54 9.25 -15.77
CA VAL A 89 -11.80 8.73 -16.32
C VAL A 89 -11.87 8.93 -17.83
N GLU A 90 -11.41 10.07 -18.35
CA GLU A 90 -11.26 10.32 -19.78
C GLU A 90 -10.39 9.26 -20.46
N ALA A 91 -9.17 9.03 -19.94
CA ALA A 91 -8.24 8.03 -20.47
C ALA A 91 -8.81 6.59 -20.39
N LEU A 92 -9.50 6.26 -19.30
CA LEU A 92 -10.15 4.95 -19.14
C LEU A 92 -11.24 4.74 -20.19
N ARG A 93 -12.06 5.76 -20.44
CA ARG A 93 -13.15 5.68 -21.42
C ARG A 93 -12.64 5.49 -22.83
N GLU A 94 -11.59 6.22 -23.19
CA GLU A 94 -10.91 6.03 -24.47
C GLU A 94 -10.35 4.61 -24.59
N CYS A 95 -9.69 4.12 -23.54
CA CYS A 95 -9.10 2.78 -23.49
C CYS A 95 -10.15 1.67 -23.65
N VAL A 96 -11.31 1.78 -22.98
CA VAL A 96 -12.36 0.75 -23.01
C VAL A 96 -13.44 0.99 -24.08
N GLY A 97 -13.35 2.08 -24.85
CA GLY A 97 -14.30 2.42 -25.90
C GLY A 97 -15.67 2.88 -25.41
N ILE A 98 -15.76 3.50 -24.23
CA ILE A 98 -17.01 4.06 -23.70
C ILE A 98 -17.21 5.49 -24.26
N PRO A 99 -18.35 5.80 -24.90
CA PRO A 99 -18.61 7.11 -25.49
C PRO A 99 -18.69 8.22 -24.44
N ASP A 100 -18.51 9.46 -24.90
CA ASP A 100 -18.62 10.63 -24.03
C ASP A 100 -20.03 10.79 -23.42
N ASP A 101 -20.14 11.31 -22.20
CA ASP A 101 -21.38 11.49 -21.46
C ASP A 101 -21.65 12.99 -21.45
N LYS A 102 -22.73 13.37 -22.10
CA LYS A 102 -23.13 14.77 -22.24
C LYS A 102 -23.43 15.46 -20.91
N ARG A 103 -23.56 14.70 -19.81
CA ARG A 103 -23.79 15.24 -18.45
C ARG A 103 -22.53 15.81 -17.80
N GLY A 104 -21.35 15.55 -18.36
CA GLY A 104 -20.06 15.98 -17.81
C GLY A 104 -19.65 15.20 -16.55
N PHE A 105 -18.39 15.36 -16.16
CA PHE A 105 -17.84 14.70 -14.98
C PHE A 105 -18.36 15.33 -13.67
N GLN A 106 -18.67 14.50 -12.67
CA GLN A 106 -19.14 14.96 -11.36
C GLN A 106 -18.32 14.36 -10.21
N TYR A 107 -17.83 15.20 -9.32
CA TYR A 107 -17.12 14.76 -8.12
C TYR A 107 -18.10 14.35 -7.03
N HIS A 108 -17.92 13.14 -6.50
CA HIS A 108 -18.55 12.73 -5.25
C HIS A 108 -17.65 13.12 -4.08
N THR A 109 -18.02 14.18 -3.36
CA THR A 109 -17.18 14.76 -2.30
C THR A 109 -17.47 14.19 -0.92
N ALA A 110 -18.68 13.69 -0.68
CA ALA A 110 -19.10 13.12 0.59
C ALA A 110 -18.39 11.79 0.88
N ALA A 111 -18.22 11.50 2.17
CA ALA A 111 -17.74 10.21 2.65
C ALA A 111 -18.59 9.04 2.10
N ALA A 112 -17.91 7.98 1.65
CA ALA A 112 -18.56 6.81 1.06
C ALA A 112 -19.38 5.97 2.04
N LYS A 113 -19.15 6.11 3.36
CA LYS A 113 -19.86 5.37 4.42
C LYS A 113 -20.29 6.33 5.53
N LYS A 114 -21.49 6.12 6.10
CA LYS A 114 -22.04 6.94 7.19
C LYS A 114 -21.49 6.57 8.58
N HIS A 115 -20.77 5.47 8.71
CA HIS A 115 -20.20 4.99 9.98
C HIS A 115 -18.74 4.57 9.82
N GLY A 116 -17.90 4.88 10.82
CA GLY A 116 -16.46 4.64 10.83
C GLY A 116 -15.61 5.83 10.41
N HIS A 117 -14.28 5.67 10.42
CA HIS A 117 -13.33 6.68 9.94
C HIS A 117 -13.21 6.65 8.40
N SER A 118 -14.29 6.94 7.67
CA SER A 118 -14.20 7.07 6.21
C SER A 118 -13.67 8.45 5.82
N SER A 119 -12.72 8.50 4.89
CA SER A 119 -12.24 9.77 4.34
C SER A 119 -13.23 10.30 3.31
N ASP A 120 -13.64 11.57 3.45
CA ASP A 120 -14.24 12.33 2.36
C ASP A 120 -13.16 12.77 1.36
N LEU A 121 -13.55 13.42 0.25
CA LEU A 121 -12.59 13.83 -0.78
C LEU A 121 -11.52 14.78 -0.22
N ALA A 122 -11.89 15.73 0.62
CA ALA A 122 -10.96 16.68 1.22
C ALA A 122 -9.94 15.99 2.14
N THR A 123 -10.42 15.04 2.95
CA THR A 123 -9.57 14.23 3.84
C THR A 123 -8.62 13.35 3.03
N ALA A 124 -9.09 12.76 1.93
CA ALA A 124 -8.24 11.97 1.03
C ALA A 124 -7.16 12.85 0.38
N LEU A 125 -7.54 14.00 -0.19
CA LEU A 125 -6.60 14.98 -0.76
C LEU A 125 -5.53 15.39 0.27
N SER A 126 -5.93 15.68 1.51
CA SER A 126 -4.98 16.03 2.57
C SER A 126 -4.04 14.88 2.95
N LYS A 127 -4.55 13.65 3.04
CA LYS A 127 -3.76 12.47 3.43
C LYS A 127 -2.73 12.09 2.35
N TYR A 128 -3.15 12.09 1.09
CA TYR A 128 -2.33 11.62 -0.04
C TYR A 128 -1.59 12.75 -0.76
N GLY A 129 -1.84 14.00 -0.39
CA GLY A 129 -1.25 15.19 -1.03
C GLY A 129 0.20 15.46 -0.61
N THR A 130 0.73 14.72 0.36
CA THR A 130 2.12 14.81 0.78
C THR A 130 2.74 13.42 0.90
N GLU A 131 4.04 13.32 0.67
CA GLU A 131 4.77 12.06 0.87
C GLU A 131 5.01 11.74 2.36
N LYS A 132 4.84 12.73 3.25
CA LYS A 132 5.10 12.58 4.69
C LYS A 132 4.35 11.39 5.30
N GLY A 133 3.05 11.29 5.01
CA GLY A 133 2.22 10.19 5.51
C GLY A 133 2.61 8.79 5.00
N ARG A 134 3.50 8.69 3.99
CA ARG A 134 4.00 7.39 3.48
C ARG A 134 5.08 6.79 4.37
N TYR A 135 5.80 7.63 5.11
CA TYR A 135 6.94 7.21 5.94
C TYR A 135 6.66 7.39 7.44
N ASP A 136 5.65 8.18 7.80
CA ASP A 136 5.23 8.38 9.18
C ASP A 136 4.94 7.02 9.87
N GLY A 137 5.58 6.78 11.02
CA GLY A 137 5.44 5.54 11.80
C GLY A 137 6.34 4.38 11.35
N LEU A 138 7.12 4.54 10.26
CA LEU A 138 8.14 3.58 9.85
C LEU A 138 9.51 3.93 10.47
N THR A 139 10.22 2.93 10.95
CA THR A 139 11.61 3.05 11.44
C THR A 139 12.59 2.97 10.27
N ALA A 140 13.86 3.31 10.51
CA ALA A 140 14.92 3.16 9.52
C ALA A 140 15.02 1.70 9.01
N ASP A 141 14.83 0.71 9.87
CA ASP A 141 14.89 -0.70 9.49
C ASP A 141 13.73 -1.10 8.56
N ASP A 142 12.52 -0.57 8.78
CA ASP A 142 11.41 -0.80 7.84
C ASP A 142 11.67 -0.15 6.49
N LEU A 143 12.21 1.06 6.49
CA LEU A 143 12.48 1.78 5.25
C LEU A 143 13.61 1.12 4.46
N GLN A 144 14.62 0.56 5.13
CA GLN A 144 15.63 -0.30 4.50
C GLN A 144 15.02 -1.60 3.97
N TYR A 145 14.13 -2.22 4.73
CA TYR A 145 13.43 -3.42 4.30
C TYR A 145 12.55 -3.16 3.06
N ALA A 146 11.80 -2.06 3.07
CA ALA A 146 10.97 -1.61 1.96
C ALA A 146 11.77 -1.42 0.67
N ARG A 147 12.99 -0.85 0.76
CA ARG A 147 13.91 -0.71 -0.37
C ARG A 147 14.39 -2.04 -0.95
N LYS A 148 14.44 -3.09 -0.14
CA LYS A 148 14.83 -4.44 -0.57
C LYS A 148 13.68 -5.19 -1.22
N VAL A 149 12.45 -5.02 -0.71
CA VAL A 149 11.31 -5.87 -1.04
C VAL A 149 10.43 -5.30 -2.16
N PHE A 150 10.27 -3.98 -2.23
CA PHE A 150 9.50 -3.40 -3.32
C PHE A 150 10.21 -3.58 -4.65
N ASN A 151 9.46 -4.08 -5.64
CA ASN A 151 9.98 -4.34 -6.97
C ASN A 151 10.32 -3.02 -7.67
N ASN A 152 11.55 -2.88 -8.15
CA ASN A 152 12.02 -1.65 -8.79
C ASN A 152 11.22 -1.28 -10.04
N THR A 153 10.85 -2.25 -10.87
CA THR A 153 10.03 -2.01 -12.07
C THR A 153 8.68 -1.39 -11.71
N LEU A 154 8.01 -1.89 -10.66
CA LEU A 154 6.77 -1.30 -10.16
C LEU A 154 6.97 0.14 -9.67
N MET A 155 7.99 0.35 -8.85
CA MET A 155 8.29 1.66 -8.28
C MET A 155 8.57 2.70 -9.37
N GLU A 156 9.35 2.32 -10.39
CA GLU A 156 9.65 3.16 -11.56
C GLU A 156 8.40 3.41 -12.42
N THR A 157 7.66 2.35 -12.75
CA THR A 157 6.47 2.42 -13.61
C THR A 157 5.40 3.35 -13.04
N PHE A 158 5.18 3.31 -11.72
CA PHE A 158 4.18 4.14 -11.05
C PHE A 158 4.76 5.40 -10.40
N HIS A 159 6.04 5.69 -10.64
CA HIS A 159 6.78 6.83 -10.11
C HIS A 159 6.71 6.96 -8.59
N TYR A 160 6.70 5.83 -7.87
CA TYR A 160 6.84 5.82 -6.43
C TYR A 160 8.30 6.03 -6.05
N ARG A 161 8.52 6.80 -4.97
CA ARG A 161 9.85 7.09 -4.46
C ARG A 161 10.09 6.36 -3.15
N TYR A 162 11.28 5.78 -3.02
CA TYR A 162 11.77 5.32 -1.74
C TYR A 162 11.97 6.51 -0.79
N ALA A 163 11.88 6.25 0.52
CA ALA A 163 12.14 7.26 1.53
C ALA A 163 13.53 7.88 1.34
N PRO A 164 13.68 9.21 1.43
CA PRO A 164 14.99 9.87 1.37
C PRO A 164 15.96 9.35 2.44
N GLU A 165 17.26 9.45 2.20
CA GLU A 165 18.31 9.03 3.15
C GLU A 165 18.18 9.68 4.53
N SER A 166 17.59 10.88 4.61
CA SER A 166 17.31 11.56 5.89
C SER A 166 16.42 10.76 6.84
N TYR A 167 15.61 9.84 6.32
CA TYR A 167 14.76 8.94 7.12
C TYR A 167 15.47 7.63 7.51
N LEU A 168 16.64 7.34 6.93
CA LEU A 168 17.41 6.13 7.22
C LEU A 168 18.48 6.35 8.29
N ALA A 169 18.83 7.60 8.58
CA ALA A 169 19.74 7.93 9.66
C ALA A 169 19.01 7.83 11.02
N PRO A 170 19.63 7.25 12.06
CA PRO A 170 19.09 7.38 13.41
C PRO A 170 19.02 8.87 13.79
N PRO A 171 18.00 9.32 14.53
CA PRO A 171 17.92 10.70 14.97
C PRO A 171 19.20 11.10 15.72
N MET A 172 19.76 12.26 15.38
CA MET A 172 21.06 12.77 15.87
C MET A 172 21.24 12.77 17.40
N GLU A 173 20.18 12.63 18.17
CA GLU A 173 20.21 12.56 19.64
C GLU A 173 20.83 11.27 20.21
N GLN A 174 21.07 10.24 19.39
CA GLN A 174 21.69 8.98 19.84
C GLN A 174 23.21 8.89 19.62
N VAL A 175 23.85 9.91 19.04
CA VAL A 175 25.30 9.88 18.73
C VAL A 175 26.18 10.39 19.89
N TRP A 176 25.57 10.86 20.98
CA TRP A 176 26.29 11.43 22.14
C TRP A 176 25.97 10.75 23.49
N ARG A 177 25.95 9.42 23.53
CA ARG A 177 26.02 8.68 24.81
C ARG A 177 27.10 7.61 24.78
#